data_AF-A0A7C3IGM1-F1
#
_entry.id   AF-A0A7C3IGM1-F1
#
_cell.length_a   1.000
_cell.length_b   1.000
_cell.length_c   1.000
_cell.angle_alpha   90.00
_cell.angle_beta   90.00
_cell.angle_gamma   90.00
#
_symmetry.space_group_name_H-M   'P 1'
#
loop_
_entity.id
_entity.type
_entity.pdbx_description
1 polymer ?
#
loop_
_entity_poly.entity_id
_entity_poly.type
_entity_poly.pdbx_seq_one_letter_code
_entity_poly.pdbx_strand_id
1 'polypeptide(L)'
;MAALGADSLGLKVAAVCALIALAGCGRNERNVGEFSNDLLGNEIKVEALPDPAIPGVICHMAYFERGVIDRATKGNWFEDPSNASVSCQRVGPIDLNGIDLGKSGDEIFNQRLSLFFKRNAVRRIVDL
;
A
#
# COMPACT_ATOMS: atom_id res chain seq x y z
N MET A 1 -19.77 -19.15 49.32
CA MET A 1 -18.71 -18.92 48.31
C MET A 1 -19.20 -19.44 46.96
N ALA A 2 -19.96 -18.66 46.19
CA ALA A 2 -20.30 -18.97 44.79
C ALA A 2 -20.99 -17.74 44.12
N ALA A 3 -20.26 -16.65 43.93
CA ALA A 3 -20.74 -15.49 43.16
C ALA A 3 -19.59 -14.73 42.48
N LEU A 4 -18.53 -15.42 42.04
CA LEU A 4 -17.33 -14.83 41.41
C LEU A 4 -17.12 -15.28 39.96
N GLY A 5 -18.01 -16.10 39.39
CA GLY A 5 -17.80 -16.75 38.10
C GLY A 5 -18.37 -16.02 36.88
N ALA A 6 -19.42 -15.19 37.05
CA ALA A 6 -20.13 -14.54 35.94
C ALA A 6 -19.43 -13.25 35.46
N ASP A 7 -18.84 -12.49 36.37
CA ASP A 7 -18.18 -11.20 36.05
C ASP A 7 -16.86 -11.38 35.30
N SER A 8 -16.15 -12.50 35.56
CA SER A 8 -14.88 -12.83 34.90
C SER A 8 -15.05 -13.10 33.41
N LEU A 9 -16.18 -13.66 32.98
CA LEU A 9 -16.39 -14.03 31.57
C LEU A 9 -16.73 -12.80 30.73
N GLY A 10 -17.58 -11.91 31.25
CA GLY A 10 -17.90 -10.64 30.62
C GLY A 10 -16.68 -9.73 30.46
N LEU A 11 -15.82 -9.65 31.48
CA LEU A 11 -14.60 -8.85 31.43
C LEU A 11 -13.58 -9.39 30.40
N LYS A 12 -13.45 -10.72 30.29
CA LYS A 12 -12.59 -11.36 29.29
C LYS A 12 -13.10 -11.14 27.86
N VAL A 13 -14.40 -11.24 27.64
CA VAL A 13 -15.03 -10.99 26.32
C VAL A 13 -14.85 -9.53 25.91
N ALA A 14 -15.10 -8.58 26.84
CA ALA A 14 -14.88 -7.16 26.58
C ALA A 14 -13.41 -6.83 26.24
N ALA A 15 -12.46 -7.45 26.95
CA ALA A 15 -11.03 -7.28 26.68
C ALA A 15 -10.63 -7.82 25.29
N VAL A 16 -11.17 -8.97 24.87
CA VAL A 16 -10.91 -9.53 23.54
C VAL A 16 -11.51 -8.65 22.44
N CYS A 17 -12.75 -8.16 22.61
CA CYS A 17 -13.37 -7.23 21.65
C CYS A 17 -12.60 -5.91 21.54
N ALA A 18 -12.08 -5.38 22.65
CA ALA A 18 -11.23 -4.20 22.64
C ALA A 18 -9.91 -4.44 21.89
N LEU A 19 -9.26 -5.60 22.09
CA LEU A 19 -8.04 -5.95 21.37
C LEU A 19 -8.26 -6.10 19.86
N ILE A 20 -9.40 -6.65 19.44
CA ILE A 20 -9.77 -6.75 18.01
C ILE A 20 -10.05 -5.35 17.43
N ALA A 21 -10.68 -4.46 18.19
CA ALA A 21 -10.94 -3.09 17.74
C ALA A 21 -9.66 -2.26 17.54
N LEU A 22 -8.60 -2.50 18.32
CA LEU A 22 -7.31 -1.83 18.15
C LEU A 22 -6.47 -2.37 16.97
N ALA A 23 -6.77 -3.55 16.43
CA ALA A 23 -6.03 -4.14 15.31
C ALA A 23 -6.32 -3.47 13.94
N GLY A 24 -7.28 -2.54 13.87
CA GLY A 24 -7.71 -1.91 12.62
C GLY A 24 -6.87 -0.71 12.15
N CYS A 25 -5.97 -0.16 12.96
CA CYS A 25 -5.16 1.00 12.58
C CYS A 25 -3.85 0.59 11.87
N GLY A 26 -3.97 0.00 10.69
CA GLY A 26 -2.85 -0.11 9.76
C GLY A 26 -2.67 1.20 9.00
N ARG A 27 -1.75 2.06 9.43
CA ARG A 27 -1.42 3.27 8.68
C ARG A 27 -0.41 2.92 7.59
N ASN A 28 -0.81 3.07 6.32
CA ASN A 28 0.12 2.94 5.21
C ASN A 28 0.99 4.21 5.16
N GLU A 29 2.18 4.13 5.73
CA GLU A 29 3.13 5.25 5.88
C GLU A 29 3.63 5.84 4.55
N ARG A 30 3.46 5.10 3.45
CA ARG A 30 3.83 5.55 2.09
C ARG A 30 2.75 6.38 1.42
N ASN A 31 1.50 6.32 1.87
CA ASN A 31 0.40 7.08 1.27
C ASN A 31 0.61 8.58 1.52
N VAL A 32 0.87 9.33 0.46
CA VAL A 32 1.03 10.79 0.49
C VAL A 32 -0.22 11.53 0.04
N GLY A 33 -1.15 10.86 -0.61
CA GLY A 33 -2.42 11.46 -1.01
C GLY A 33 -3.43 10.43 -1.50
N GLU A 34 -4.70 10.76 -1.34
CA GLU A 34 -5.84 9.96 -1.78
C GLU A 34 -6.86 10.90 -2.44
N PHE A 35 -7.27 10.56 -3.66
CA PHE A 35 -8.26 11.33 -4.42
C PHE A 35 -9.45 10.44 -4.73
N SER A 36 -10.61 10.74 -4.17
CA SER A 36 -11.86 10.04 -4.50
C SER A 36 -12.80 10.99 -5.23
N ASN A 37 -13.45 10.49 -6.29
CA ASN A 37 -14.41 11.25 -7.08
C ASN A 37 -15.83 10.66 -7.04
N ASP A 38 -16.05 9.61 -6.23
CA ASP A 38 -17.30 8.87 -6.23
C ASP A 38 -17.69 8.40 -4.82
N LEU A 39 -18.98 8.42 -4.52
CA LEU A 39 -19.56 7.94 -3.26
C LEU A 39 -19.47 6.41 -3.12
N LEU A 40 -19.10 5.72 -4.21
CA LEU A 40 -18.93 4.26 -4.26
C LEU A 40 -17.55 3.76 -3.82
N GLY A 41 -16.68 4.66 -3.33
CA GLY A 41 -15.37 4.31 -2.76
C GLY A 41 -14.31 3.99 -3.80
N ASN A 42 -14.42 4.58 -4.99
CA ASN A 42 -13.38 4.52 -6.01
C ASN A 42 -12.36 5.65 -5.75
N GLU A 43 -11.08 5.29 -5.62
CA GLU A 43 -10.05 6.23 -5.21
C GLU A 43 -8.73 6.04 -5.96
N ILE A 44 -8.02 7.13 -6.19
CA ILE A 44 -6.65 7.15 -6.68
C ILE A 44 -5.75 7.37 -5.47
N LYS A 45 -4.90 6.39 -5.17
CA LYS A 45 -3.88 6.49 -4.14
C LYS A 45 -2.56 6.92 -4.74
N VAL A 46 -1.86 7.80 -4.03
CA VAL A 46 -0.52 8.24 -4.38
C VAL A 46 0.42 7.83 -3.25
N GLU A 47 1.39 6.98 -3.58
CA GLU A 47 2.43 6.51 -2.66
C GLU A 47 3.79 7.15 -2.99
N ALA A 48 4.51 7.59 -1.97
CA ALA A 48 5.92 7.98 -2.09
C ALA A 48 6.83 6.78 -1.83
N LEU A 49 7.66 6.48 -2.82
CA LEU A 49 8.59 5.37 -2.87
C LEU A 49 10.01 5.94 -2.90
N PRO A 50 10.66 6.14 -1.74
CA PRO A 50 12.06 6.52 -1.71
C PRO A 50 12.93 5.37 -2.22
N ASP A 51 13.92 5.68 -3.05
CA ASP A 51 14.86 4.68 -3.52
C ASP A 51 15.85 4.32 -2.38
N PRO A 52 15.93 3.03 -1.96
CA PRO A 52 16.81 2.61 -0.87
C PRO A 52 18.31 2.75 -1.18
N ALA A 53 18.71 2.71 -2.45
CA ALA A 53 20.12 2.86 -2.86
C ALA A 53 20.45 4.28 -3.32
N ILE A 54 19.46 5.10 -3.69
CA ILE A 54 19.64 6.52 -4.02
C ILE A 54 18.73 7.38 -3.15
N PRO A 55 19.13 7.73 -1.92
CA PRO A 55 18.28 8.49 -0.99
C PRO A 55 17.89 9.89 -1.51
N GLY A 56 18.57 10.41 -2.52
CA GLY A 56 18.24 11.67 -3.19
C GLY A 56 17.13 11.60 -4.24
N VAL A 57 16.56 10.41 -4.49
CA VAL A 57 15.49 10.19 -5.48
C VAL A 57 14.25 9.60 -4.80
N ILE A 58 13.10 10.21 -5.07
CA ILE A 58 11.80 9.74 -4.60
C ILE A 58 10.88 9.57 -5.80
N CYS A 59 10.25 8.40 -5.90
CA CYS A 59 9.26 8.09 -6.92
C CYS A 59 7.85 8.16 -6.33
N HIS A 60 6.99 9.00 -6.90
CA HIS A 60 5.58 9.03 -6.58
C HIS A 60 4.84 8.10 -7.54
N MET A 61 4.16 7.10 -7.00
CA MET A 61 3.35 6.19 -7.78
C MET A 61 1.87 6.41 -7.48
N ALA A 62 1.12 6.76 -8.52
CA ALA A 62 -0.32 6.87 -8.46
C ALA A 62 -0.96 5.60 -9.02
N TYR A 63 -1.90 5.01 -8.30
CA TYR A 63 -2.68 3.85 -8.75
C TYR A 63 -4.13 3.96 -8.30
N PHE A 64 -5.04 3.30 -9.01
CA PHE A 64 -6.45 3.31 -8.68
C PHE A 64 -6.84 2.08 -7.86
N GLU A 65 -7.54 2.28 -6.76
CA GLU A 65 -8.11 1.24 -5.91
C GLU A 65 -9.63 1.26 -6.01
N ARG A 66 -10.23 0.09 -6.31
CA ARG A 66 -11.68 -0.01 -6.44
C ARG A 66 -12.36 -0.22 -5.10
N GLY A 67 -13.50 0.47 -4.93
CA GLY A 67 -14.37 0.25 -3.77
C GLY A 67 -14.92 -1.17 -3.72
N VAL A 68 -15.15 -1.66 -2.50
CA VAL A 68 -15.68 -3.02 -2.24
C VAL A 68 -17.06 -3.24 -2.87
N ILE A 69 -17.87 -2.18 -2.98
CA ILE A 69 -19.22 -2.24 -3.57
C ILE A 69 -19.15 -2.43 -5.09
N ASP A 70 -18.27 -1.71 -5.78
CA ASP A 70 -18.06 -1.88 -7.24
C ASP A 70 -17.50 -3.28 -7.56
N ARG A 71 -16.55 -3.75 -6.74
CA ARG A 71 -16.00 -5.12 -6.82
C ARG A 71 -17.08 -6.19 -6.69
N ALA A 72 -18.00 -6.03 -5.75
CA ALA A 72 -19.11 -6.97 -5.54
C ALA A 72 -20.12 -6.96 -6.70
N THR A 73 -20.44 -5.77 -7.24
CA THR A 73 -21.48 -5.62 -8.26
C THR A 73 -21.02 -6.07 -9.65
N LYS A 74 -19.74 -5.88 -9.99
CA LYS A 74 -19.18 -6.23 -11.31
C LYS A 74 -18.52 -7.60 -11.38
N GLY A 75 -18.55 -8.39 -10.30
CA GLY A 75 -18.02 -9.76 -10.28
C GLY A 75 -16.48 -9.87 -10.32
N ASN A 76 -15.76 -8.74 -10.33
CA ASN A 76 -14.30 -8.71 -10.38
C ASN A 76 -13.75 -8.31 -9.00
N TRP A 77 -13.84 -9.26 -8.06
CA TRP A 77 -13.63 -9.06 -6.62
C TRP A 77 -12.18 -8.76 -6.22
N PHE A 78 -11.22 -9.19 -7.04
CA PHE A 78 -9.79 -9.16 -6.70
C PHE A 78 -8.93 -8.55 -7.80
N GLU A 79 -9.44 -7.62 -8.59
CA GLU A 79 -8.62 -6.92 -9.57
C GLU A 79 -8.79 -5.42 -9.47
N ASP A 80 -7.72 -4.71 -9.18
CA ASP A 80 -7.69 -3.29 -9.46
C ASP A 80 -7.40 -3.05 -10.96
N PRO A 81 -7.93 -1.97 -11.56
CA PRO A 81 -7.65 -1.63 -12.95
C PRO A 81 -6.16 -1.29 -13.12
N SER A 82 -5.61 -1.62 -14.29
CA SER A 82 -4.18 -1.44 -14.60
C SER A 82 -3.77 0.01 -14.90
N ASN A 83 -4.45 0.99 -14.29
CA ASN A 83 -4.16 2.40 -14.46
C ASN A 83 -3.20 2.84 -13.35
N ALA A 84 -1.90 2.82 -13.65
CA ALA A 84 -0.85 3.31 -12.78
C ALA A 84 0.02 4.33 -13.49
N SER A 85 0.50 5.33 -12.76
CA SER A 85 1.46 6.34 -13.22
C SER A 85 2.61 6.42 -12.21
N VAL A 86 3.83 6.60 -12.70
CA VAL A 86 5.02 6.76 -11.87
C VAL A 86 5.76 8.03 -12.27
N SER A 87 6.18 8.82 -11.29
CA SER A 87 6.99 10.01 -11.50
C SER A 87 8.10 10.07 -10.46
N CYS A 88 9.35 9.97 -10.93
CA CYS A 88 10.53 10.03 -10.07
C CYS A 88 11.15 11.42 -10.12
N GLN A 89 11.43 11.97 -8.94
CA GLN A 89 11.99 13.31 -8.78
C GLN A 89 13.25 13.26 -7.92
N ARG A 90 14.22 14.08 -8.30
CA ARG A 90 15.43 14.30 -7.51
C ARG A 90 15.14 15.35 -6.44
N VAL A 91 15.25 14.95 -5.18
CA VAL A 91 15.08 15.82 -4.01
C VAL A 91 16.40 16.21 -3.35
N GLY A 92 17.51 15.54 -3.69
CA GLY A 92 18.82 15.80 -3.09
C GLY A 92 20.01 15.43 -3.98
N PRO A 93 21.24 15.46 -3.45
CA PRO A 93 22.42 14.94 -4.13
C PRO A 93 22.23 13.46 -4.51
N ILE A 94 22.62 13.11 -5.73
CA ILE A 94 22.59 11.72 -6.20
C ILE A 94 24.02 11.21 -6.10
N ASP A 95 24.20 10.14 -5.33
CA ASP A 95 25.42 9.35 -5.37
C ASP A 95 25.10 8.01 -6.04
N LEU A 96 25.89 7.65 -7.05
CA LEU A 96 25.75 6.41 -7.81
C LEU A 96 26.83 5.37 -7.44
N ASN A 97 27.62 5.62 -6.40
CA ASN A 97 28.67 4.71 -5.96
C ASN A 97 28.09 3.36 -5.53
N GLY A 98 28.52 2.28 -6.19
CA GLY A 98 28.14 0.90 -5.86
C GLY A 98 26.78 0.45 -6.38
N ILE A 99 26.17 1.17 -7.31
CA ILE A 99 24.86 0.82 -7.91
C ILE A 99 25.04 -0.05 -9.16
N ASP A 100 24.14 -1.01 -9.35
CA ASP A 100 24.10 -1.79 -10.59
C ASP A 100 23.65 -0.90 -11.76
N LEU A 101 24.56 -0.70 -12.71
CA LEU A 101 24.33 0.01 -13.98
C LEU A 101 23.88 -0.95 -15.08
N GLY A 102 23.62 -2.21 -14.74
CA GLY A 102 23.11 -3.22 -15.64
C GLY A 102 21.76 -2.83 -16.23
N LYS A 103 21.56 -3.16 -17.52
CA LYS A 103 20.30 -2.89 -18.25
C LYS A 103 19.07 -3.61 -17.67
N SER A 104 19.31 -4.63 -16.84
CA SER A 104 18.24 -5.31 -16.13
C SER A 104 17.59 -4.38 -15.11
N GLY A 105 18.37 -3.56 -14.40
CA GLY A 105 17.87 -2.70 -13.34
C GLY A 105 17.40 -3.45 -12.09
N ASP A 106 17.38 -2.74 -10.97
CA ASP A 106 17.02 -3.28 -9.65
C ASP A 106 15.53 -3.05 -9.34
N GLU A 107 14.84 -4.06 -8.81
CA GLU A 107 13.45 -3.89 -8.33
C GLU A 107 13.45 -3.14 -6.99
N ILE A 108 12.94 -1.90 -7.01
CA ILE A 108 12.85 -1.05 -5.81
C ILE A 108 11.51 -1.23 -5.09
N PHE A 109 10.48 -1.69 -5.79
CA PHE A 109 9.13 -1.82 -5.26
C PHE A 109 8.33 -2.89 -5.99
N ASN A 110 7.49 -3.62 -5.25
CA ASN A 110 6.58 -4.62 -5.80
C ASN A 110 5.31 -4.71 -4.94
N GLN A 111 4.16 -4.37 -5.53
CA GLN A 111 2.85 -4.50 -4.93
C GLN A 111 1.93 -5.35 -5.78
N ARG A 112 1.18 -6.24 -5.14
CA ARG A 112 0.20 -7.09 -5.81
C ARG A 112 -1.14 -6.36 -5.90
N LEU A 113 -1.60 -6.12 -7.14
CA LEU A 113 -2.90 -5.48 -7.43
C LEU A 113 -4.02 -6.50 -7.65
N SER A 114 -3.68 -7.80 -7.72
CA SER A 114 -4.68 -8.86 -7.86
C SER A 114 -4.19 -10.19 -7.29
N LEU A 115 -5.13 -10.98 -6.76
CA LEU A 115 -4.86 -12.32 -6.24
C LEU A 115 -4.23 -13.23 -7.31
N PHE A 116 -4.68 -13.13 -8.57
CA PHE A 116 -4.29 -14.08 -9.61
C PHE A 116 -3.11 -13.61 -10.46
N PHE A 117 -3.09 -12.38 -11.00
CA PHE A 117 -2.12 -12.06 -12.08
C PHE A 117 -1.47 -10.67 -12.09
N LYS A 118 -2.05 -9.66 -11.42
CA LYS A 118 -1.59 -8.27 -11.58
C LYS A 118 -0.63 -7.86 -10.45
N ARG A 119 0.51 -7.30 -10.84
CA ARG A 119 1.52 -6.71 -9.96
C ARG A 119 1.94 -5.36 -10.51
N ASN A 120 2.20 -4.42 -9.63
CA ASN A 120 2.82 -3.15 -9.92
C ASN A 120 4.23 -3.17 -9.34
N ALA A 121 5.23 -3.17 -10.22
CA ALA A 121 6.63 -3.21 -9.83
C ALA A 121 7.36 -2.02 -10.46
N VAL A 122 8.20 -1.38 -9.66
CA VAL A 122 9.07 -0.28 -10.13
C VAL A 122 10.49 -0.79 -10.10
N ARG A 123 11.19 -0.61 -11.22
CA ARG A 123 12.60 -0.96 -11.36
C ARG A 123 13.41 0.28 -11.64
N ARG A 124 14.52 0.43 -10.93
CA ARG A 124 15.53 1.43 -11.22
C ARG A 124 16.37 0.95 -12.38
N ILE A 125 16.41 1.75 -13.45
CA ILE A 125 17.36 1.59 -14.55
C ILE A 125 18.14 2.90 -14.63
N VAL A 126 19.46 2.82 -14.60
CA VAL A 126 20.33 3.98 -14.72
C VAL A 126 20.73 4.14 -16.19
N ASP A 127 20.49 5.33 -16.73
CA ASP A 127 20.95 5.75 -18.05
C ASP A 127 21.99 6.86 -17.83
N LEU A 128 23.23 6.65 -18.34
CA LEU A 128 24.38 7.55 -18.17
C LEU A 128 24.75 8.21 -19.49
#